data_AF-A0A8W8I1V4-F1
#
_entry.id   AF-A0A8W8I1V4-F1
#
_cell.length_a   1.000
_cell.length_b   1.000
_cell.length_c   1.000
_cell.angle_alpha   90.00
_cell.angle_beta   90.00
_cell.angle_gamma   90.00
#
_symmetry.space_group_name_H-M   'P 1'
#
loop_
_entity.id
_entity.type
_entity.pdbx_description
1 polymer ?
#
loop_
_entity_poly.entity_id
_entity_poly.type
_entity_poly.pdbx_seq_one_letter_code
_entity_poly.pdbx_strand_id
1 'polypeptide(L)'
;MASSASGIIEEDIFCLSCVTSTRDSDTTERVCLAAEGFGSRVCFLENTSSKDVPPDISVCSFVLEQALSVRALQEMVSSSSPESTAAQSGHRTLLYGHAILLRHLHSNMYLSCLSTSSSNDKLAFDVGLKEKAQGESCWWTIHPASKQRSEGEKVRVGDDLILVSVSSERYLDVSVRGSWMWEKAGVP
;
A
#
# COMPACT_ATOMS: atom_id res chain seq x y z
N MET A 1 6.40 28.31 -5.23
CA MET A 1 7.84 28.01 -5.05
C MET A 1 7.91 27.03 -3.87
N ALA A 2 8.19 25.73 -3.99
CA ALA A 2 9.12 25.02 -4.88
C ALA A 2 8.56 23.67 -5.40
N SER A 3 9.10 23.27 -6.56
CA SER A 3 9.14 21.94 -7.19
C SER A 3 7.84 21.24 -7.58
N SER A 4 7.26 21.67 -8.71
CA SER A 4 6.52 20.78 -9.61
C SER A 4 7.52 19.81 -10.27
N ALA A 5 7.29 18.49 -10.18
CA ALA A 5 8.00 17.39 -10.87
C ALA A 5 9.06 16.55 -10.11
N SER A 6 8.95 16.39 -8.78
CA SER A 6 9.68 15.32 -8.07
C SER A 6 8.79 14.07 -7.98
N GLY A 7 9.23 12.95 -8.58
CA GLY A 7 8.59 11.65 -8.39
C GLY A 7 8.94 11.07 -7.03
N ILE A 8 8.13 10.11 -6.55
CA ILE A 8 8.40 9.41 -5.29
C ILE A 8 9.68 8.56 -5.46
N ILE A 9 10.57 8.55 -4.49
CA ILE A 9 11.81 7.77 -4.49
C ILE A 9 11.86 6.81 -3.30
N GLU A 10 12.75 5.81 -3.38
CA GLU A 10 13.10 4.98 -2.21
C GLU A 10 13.57 5.84 -1.03
N GLU A 11 13.21 5.41 0.19
CA GLU A 11 13.34 6.10 1.48
C GLU A 11 12.36 7.25 1.74
N ASP A 12 11.49 7.60 0.78
CA ASP A 12 10.43 8.58 1.04
C ASP A 12 9.38 8.05 2.04
N ILE A 13 8.93 8.94 2.92
CA ILE A 13 7.84 8.68 3.87
C ILE A 13 6.54 9.19 3.28
N PHE A 14 5.50 8.36 3.29
CA PHE A 14 4.17 8.72 2.81
C PHE A 14 3.07 7.98 3.56
N CYS A 15 1.84 8.46 3.38
CA CYS A 15 0.63 7.84 3.90
C CYS A 15 -0.26 7.42 2.72
N LEU A 16 -0.91 6.27 2.83
CA LEU A 16 -1.92 5.84 1.87
C LEU A 16 -3.28 6.35 2.35
N SER A 17 -3.87 7.28 1.59
CA SER A 17 -5.20 7.83 1.89
C SER A 17 -6.22 7.39 0.86
N CYS A 18 -7.45 7.13 1.29
CA CYS A 18 -8.59 6.94 0.42
C CYS A 18 -9.77 7.82 0.86
N VAL A 19 -10.67 8.07 -0.08
CA VAL A 19 -11.91 8.81 0.18
C VAL A 19 -13.05 7.80 0.18
N THR A 20 -13.78 7.73 1.28
CA THR A 20 -14.96 6.88 1.41
C THR A 20 -16.21 7.74 1.60
N SER A 21 -17.33 7.32 1.01
CA SER A 21 -18.63 7.95 1.21
C SER A 21 -19.49 7.04 2.09
N THR A 22 -19.97 7.57 3.21
CA THR A 22 -20.92 6.85 4.06
C THR A 22 -22.32 6.98 3.45
N ARG A 23 -23.08 5.87 3.39
CA ARG A 23 -24.39 5.84 2.72
C ARG A 23 -25.44 6.77 3.34
N ASP A 24 -25.24 7.23 4.56
CA ASP A 24 -26.20 8.04 5.33
C ASP A 24 -25.90 9.54 5.34
N SER A 25 -24.78 9.99 4.74
CA SER A 25 -24.47 11.40 4.63
C SER A 25 -23.75 11.71 3.32
N ASP A 26 -24.08 12.82 2.65
CA ASP A 26 -23.33 13.34 1.48
C ASP A 26 -21.89 13.81 1.85
N THR A 27 -21.40 13.42 3.02
CA THR A 27 -20.07 13.78 3.50
C THR A 27 -19.08 12.70 3.06
N THR A 28 -18.05 13.15 2.34
CA THR A 28 -16.92 12.32 1.97
C THR A 28 -15.88 12.38 3.09
N GLU A 29 -15.53 11.23 3.63
CA GLU A 29 -14.52 11.12 4.67
C GLU A 29 -13.19 10.71 4.05
N ARG A 30 -12.11 11.35 4.50
CA ARG A 30 -10.74 10.96 4.14
C ARG A 30 -10.19 10.08 5.23
N VAL A 31 -9.84 8.86 4.88
CA VAL A 31 -9.25 7.90 5.81
C VAL A 31 -7.87 7.50 5.32
N CYS A 32 -6.97 7.22 6.25
CA CYS A 32 -5.63 6.73 5.97
C CYS A 32 -5.48 5.28 6.45
N LEU A 33 -4.69 4.50 5.71
CA LEU A 33 -4.25 3.19 6.18
C LEU A 33 -3.35 3.38 7.40
N ALA A 34 -3.72 2.77 8.51
CA ALA A 34 -3.01 2.83 9.77
C ALA A 34 -2.71 1.44 10.32
N ALA A 35 -1.65 1.33 11.11
CA ALA A 35 -1.32 0.12 11.84
C ALA A 35 -0.57 0.44 13.14
N GLU A 36 -0.85 -0.31 14.20
CA GLU A 36 -0.15 -0.15 15.48
C GLU A 36 1.19 -0.92 15.47
N GLY A 37 1.16 -2.15 14.92
CA GLY A 37 2.32 -3.03 14.81
C GLY A 37 2.54 -3.89 16.04
N PHE A 38 2.99 -3.30 17.15
CA PHE A 38 3.14 -4.02 18.41
C PHE A 38 1.77 -4.19 19.08
N GLY A 39 1.40 -5.42 19.45
CA GLY A 39 0.07 -5.73 19.98
C GLY A 39 -0.93 -6.11 18.89
N SER A 40 -1.24 -5.19 17.97
CA SER A 40 -2.09 -5.45 16.81
C SER A 40 -1.32 -5.38 15.50
N ARG A 41 -1.40 -6.48 14.73
CA ARG A 41 -0.75 -6.59 13.41
C ARG A 41 -1.72 -6.34 12.25
N VAL A 42 -3.00 -6.14 12.51
CA VAL A 42 -3.99 -5.89 11.46
C VAL A 42 -4.05 -4.38 11.20
N CYS A 43 -4.13 -4.00 9.93
CA CYS A 43 -4.31 -2.61 9.54
C CYS A 43 -5.76 -2.17 9.77
N PHE A 44 -5.93 -0.90 10.09
CA PHE A 44 -7.23 -0.25 10.27
C PHE A 44 -7.26 1.09 9.51
N LEU A 45 -8.41 1.77 9.54
CA LEU A 45 -8.60 3.06 8.90
C LEU A 45 -8.65 4.17 9.95
N GLU A 46 -7.73 5.11 9.85
CA GLU A 46 -7.70 6.31 10.68
C GLU A 46 -8.42 7.44 9.95
N ASN A 47 -9.42 8.07 10.58
CA ASN A 47 -10.16 9.18 9.98
C ASN A 47 -9.33 10.48 10.07
N THR A 48 -8.93 11.00 8.91
CA THR A 48 -8.14 12.23 8.79
C THR A 48 -8.96 13.48 8.48
N SER A 49 -10.28 13.32 8.34
CA SER A 49 -11.21 14.41 8.06
C SER A 49 -12.00 14.91 9.30
N SER A 50 -11.81 14.29 10.45
CA SER A 50 -12.46 14.70 11.70
C SER A 50 -11.96 16.08 12.15
N LYS A 51 -12.89 16.94 12.61
CA LYS A 51 -12.58 18.30 13.08
C LYS A 51 -12.30 18.36 14.59
N ASP A 52 -12.77 17.36 15.33
CA ASP A 52 -12.77 17.37 16.79
C ASP A 52 -11.50 16.77 17.41
N VAL A 53 -10.84 15.85 16.69
CA VAL A 53 -9.65 15.14 17.17
C VAL A 53 -8.58 15.16 16.06
N PRO A 54 -7.36 15.63 16.33
CA PRO A 54 -6.29 15.56 15.34
C PRO A 54 -5.95 14.09 15.05
N PRO A 55 -5.84 13.67 13.77
CA PRO A 55 -5.55 12.29 13.42
C PRO A 55 -4.15 11.88 13.86
N ASP A 56 -3.98 10.63 14.29
CA ASP A 56 -2.66 10.08 14.60
C ASP A 56 -1.92 9.68 13.31
N ILE A 57 -1.15 10.62 12.78
CA ILE A 57 -0.35 10.42 11.55
C ILE A 57 0.82 9.46 11.80
N SER A 58 1.24 9.25 13.05
CA SER A 58 2.41 8.43 13.36
C SER A 58 2.19 6.95 13.00
N VAL A 59 0.98 6.45 13.20
CA VAL A 59 0.54 5.09 12.83
C VAL A 59 0.17 4.94 11.35
N CYS A 60 0.10 6.05 10.61
CA CYS A 60 -0.23 6.08 9.18
C CYS A 60 1.02 6.18 8.28
N SER A 61 2.21 6.27 8.86
CA SER A 61 3.44 6.60 8.14
C SER A 61 4.17 5.35 7.65
N PHE A 62 4.37 5.27 6.33
CA PHE A 62 5.10 4.18 5.67
C PHE A 62 6.30 4.72 4.90
N VAL A 63 7.36 3.93 4.84
CA VAL A 63 8.58 4.18 4.07
C VAL A 63 8.56 3.29 2.84
N LEU A 64 8.87 3.87 1.67
CA LEU A 64 9.18 3.08 0.47
C LEU A 64 10.57 2.47 0.63
N GLU A 65 10.65 1.21 1.08
CA GLU A 65 11.95 0.58 1.33
C GLU A 65 12.60 0.10 0.03
N GLN A 66 11.81 -0.48 -0.87
CA GLN A 66 12.30 -0.96 -2.18
C GLN A 66 11.25 -0.78 -3.26
N ALA A 67 11.70 -0.47 -4.47
CA ALA A 67 10.90 -0.47 -5.69
C ALA A 67 11.62 -1.25 -6.81
N LEU A 68 11.03 -2.37 -7.23
CA LEU A 68 11.61 -3.30 -8.19
C LEU A 68 10.66 -3.54 -9.36
N SER A 69 11.22 -3.82 -10.53
CA SER A 69 10.41 -4.43 -11.59
C SER A 69 9.93 -5.82 -11.18
N VAL A 70 8.76 -6.24 -11.65
CA VAL A 70 8.20 -7.58 -11.36
C VAL A 70 9.19 -8.70 -11.69
N ARG A 71 9.95 -8.57 -12.79
CA ARG A 71 10.99 -9.55 -13.16
C ARG A 71 12.12 -9.61 -12.15
N ALA A 72 12.63 -8.45 -11.71
CA ALA A 72 13.67 -8.40 -10.69
C ALA A 72 13.18 -8.97 -9.35
N LEU A 73 11.91 -8.75 -8.99
CA LEU A 73 11.32 -9.35 -7.81
C LEU A 73 11.27 -10.89 -7.91
N GLN A 74 10.85 -11.43 -9.05
CA GLN A 74 10.80 -12.88 -9.26
C GLN A 74 12.19 -13.52 -9.15
N GLU A 75 13.22 -12.87 -9.70
CA GLU A 75 14.62 -13.30 -9.55
C GLU A 75 15.06 -13.28 -8.09
N MET A 76 14.72 -12.21 -7.35
CA MET A 76 15.04 -12.08 -5.92
C MET A 76 14.37 -13.16 -5.08
N VAL A 77 13.05 -13.37 -5.24
CA VAL A 77 12.28 -14.36 -4.45
C VAL A 77 12.72 -15.79 -4.77
N SER A 78 13.12 -16.06 -6.02
CA SER A 78 13.61 -17.37 -6.44
C SER A 78 15.05 -17.65 -5.97
N SER A 79 15.86 -16.59 -5.79
CA SER A 79 17.18 -16.71 -5.17
C SER A 79 17.01 -16.88 -3.65
N SER A 80 17.22 -18.09 -3.13
CA SER A 80 17.14 -18.43 -1.70
C SER A 80 18.23 -17.79 -0.83
N SER A 81 18.82 -16.69 -1.27
CA SER A 81 19.91 -15.96 -0.62
C SER A 81 19.42 -14.60 -0.11
N PRO A 82 19.29 -14.40 1.21
CA PRO A 82 18.92 -13.10 1.79
C PRO A 82 20.01 -12.01 1.65
N GLU A 83 21.12 -12.29 0.97
CA GLU A 83 22.26 -11.38 0.77
C GLU A 83 22.32 -10.71 -0.61
N SER A 84 21.38 -11.00 -1.52
CA SER A 84 21.33 -10.35 -2.85
C SER A 84 20.57 -9.02 -2.86
N THR A 85 20.05 -8.55 -1.72
CA THR A 85 19.38 -7.24 -1.57
C THR A 85 20.37 -6.06 -1.50
N ALA A 86 21.67 -6.30 -1.32
CA ALA A 86 22.66 -5.25 -1.09
C ALA A 86 23.15 -4.51 -2.37
N ALA A 87 22.76 -4.94 -3.57
CA ALA A 87 23.33 -4.41 -4.83
C ALA A 87 22.42 -3.42 -5.59
N GLN A 88 21.30 -3.00 -5.02
CA GLN A 88 20.38 -2.07 -5.68
C GLN A 88 20.01 -0.84 -4.83
N SER A 89 20.91 -0.42 -3.94
CA SER A 89 20.83 0.87 -3.24
C SER A 89 21.06 2.03 -4.22
N GLY A 90 19.99 2.63 -4.70
CA GLY A 90 20.00 3.96 -5.29
C GLY A 90 18.63 4.58 -5.09
N HIS A 91 18.53 5.90 -4.98
CA HIS A 91 17.25 6.62 -4.87
C HIS A 91 16.39 6.43 -6.12
N ARG A 92 15.88 5.21 -6.32
CA ARG A 92 15.15 4.80 -7.51
C ARG A 92 13.80 5.47 -7.45
N THR A 93 13.48 6.15 -8.55
CA THR A 93 12.15 6.72 -8.71
C THR A 93 11.15 5.60 -8.90
N LEU A 94 10.07 5.66 -8.15
CA LEU A 94 8.93 4.77 -8.26
C LEU A 94 8.26 4.96 -9.61
N LEU A 95 8.06 3.85 -10.33
CA LEU A 95 7.37 3.81 -11.60
C LEU A 95 6.10 2.97 -11.48
N TYR A 96 5.09 3.30 -12.27
CA TYR A 96 3.95 2.40 -12.47
C TYR A 96 4.44 1.06 -13.01
N GLY A 97 3.93 -0.03 -12.44
CA GLY A 97 4.29 -1.41 -12.77
C GLY A 97 5.43 -1.98 -11.92
N HIS A 98 6.03 -1.16 -11.06
CA HIS A 98 6.94 -1.68 -10.05
C HIS A 98 6.18 -2.39 -8.93
N ALA A 99 6.82 -3.43 -8.40
CA ALA A 99 6.51 -4.00 -7.11
C ALA A 99 7.26 -3.21 -6.03
N ILE A 100 6.53 -2.85 -4.98
CA ILE A 100 7.03 -2.06 -3.86
C ILE A 100 6.99 -2.86 -2.56
N LEU A 101 7.95 -2.55 -1.70
CA LEU A 101 8.00 -3.02 -0.33
C LEU A 101 7.81 -1.83 0.62
N LEU A 102 6.77 -1.91 1.45
CA LEU A 102 6.41 -0.85 2.38
C LEU A 102 6.74 -1.24 3.80
N ARG A 103 7.54 -0.42 4.49
CA ARG A 103 7.83 -0.57 5.91
C ARG A 103 7.08 0.46 6.73
N HIS A 104 6.35 0.00 7.73
CA HIS A 104 5.70 0.85 8.71
C HIS A 104 6.76 1.55 9.57
N LEU A 105 6.73 2.88 9.59
CA LEU A 105 7.79 3.71 10.17
C LEU A 105 7.95 3.46 11.68
N HIS A 106 6.83 3.34 12.41
CA HIS A 106 6.86 3.22 13.86
C HIS A 106 7.28 1.82 14.34
N SER A 107 6.76 0.75 13.73
CA SER A 107 7.00 -0.62 14.19
C SER A 107 8.15 -1.33 13.46
N ASN A 108 8.71 -0.74 12.40
CA ASN A 108 9.70 -1.36 11.50
C ASN A 108 9.25 -2.70 10.89
N MET A 109 7.94 -2.94 10.82
CA MET A 109 7.35 -4.13 10.19
C MET A 109 6.88 -3.80 8.76
N TYR A 110 6.68 -4.83 7.95
CA TYR A 110 6.34 -4.71 6.53
C TYR A 110 4.85 -4.92 6.27
N LEU A 111 4.26 -4.07 5.42
CA LEU A 111 2.87 -4.21 4.99
C LEU A 111 2.69 -5.48 4.16
N SER A 112 1.79 -6.36 4.59
CA SER A 112 1.59 -7.69 4.02
C SER A 112 0.12 -8.05 3.93
N CYS A 113 -0.20 -8.84 2.91
CA CYS A 113 -1.45 -9.60 2.89
C CYS A 113 -1.35 -10.74 3.93
N LEU A 114 -2.30 -10.79 4.86
CA LEU A 114 -2.39 -11.84 5.89
C LEU A 114 -3.20 -13.03 5.36
N SER A 115 -3.00 -14.21 5.95
CA SER A 115 -3.79 -15.40 5.62
C SER A 115 -5.15 -15.43 6.32
N THR A 116 -5.38 -14.53 7.27
CA THR A 116 -6.66 -14.38 7.97
C THR A 116 -7.62 -13.52 7.16
N SER A 117 -8.93 -13.76 7.35
CA SER A 117 -9.98 -12.93 6.77
C SER A 117 -11.01 -12.62 7.83
N SER A 118 -11.18 -11.33 8.13
CA SER A 118 -12.22 -10.79 9.00
C SER A 118 -13.50 -10.43 8.24
N SER A 119 -13.51 -10.62 6.91
CA SER A 119 -14.59 -10.24 6.02
C SER A 119 -15.61 -11.36 5.83
N ASN A 120 -16.85 -10.97 5.48
CA ASN A 120 -17.88 -11.93 5.04
C ASN A 120 -17.62 -12.44 3.61
N ASP A 121 -16.76 -11.76 2.85
CA ASP A 121 -16.28 -12.28 1.56
C ASP A 121 -15.14 -13.26 1.80
N LYS A 122 -15.39 -14.50 1.41
CA LYS A 122 -14.49 -15.66 1.55
C LYS A 122 -13.17 -15.50 0.80
N LEU A 123 -13.07 -14.49 -0.05
CA LEU A 123 -11.91 -14.24 -0.89
C LEU A 123 -11.16 -12.96 -0.51
N ALA A 124 -11.67 -12.18 0.44
CA ALA A 124 -10.95 -11.05 1.01
C ALA A 124 -9.94 -11.55 2.04
N PHE A 125 -8.78 -10.90 2.10
CA PHE A 125 -7.75 -11.18 3.09
C PHE A 125 -7.52 -9.91 3.92
N ASP A 126 -7.21 -10.09 5.20
CA ASP A 126 -6.84 -8.97 6.05
C ASP A 126 -5.48 -8.42 5.62
N VAL A 127 -5.35 -7.11 5.68
CA VAL A 127 -4.08 -6.42 5.45
C VAL A 127 -3.46 -6.17 6.82
N GLY A 128 -2.15 -6.36 6.93
CA GLY A 128 -1.47 -6.22 8.21
C GLY A 128 0.03 -6.07 8.09
N LEU A 129 0.72 -6.22 9.22
CA LEU A 129 2.15 -6.05 9.37
C LEU A 129 2.86 -7.38 9.70
N LYS A 130 3.99 -7.64 9.04
CA LYS A 130 4.90 -8.76 9.32
C LYS A 130 6.29 -8.27 9.68
N GLU A 131 6.94 -8.94 10.64
CA GLU A 131 8.30 -8.57 11.08
C GLU A 131 9.38 -8.76 10.02
N LYS A 132 9.18 -9.68 9.08
CA LYS A 132 10.15 -9.99 8.04
C LYS A 132 9.50 -9.90 6.67
N ALA A 133 10.16 -9.20 5.75
CA ALA A 133 9.82 -9.17 4.33
C ALA A 133 10.23 -10.50 3.66
N GLN A 134 9.53 -11.59 3.99
CA GLN A 134 9.78 -12.90 3.40
C GLN A 134 8.71 -13.27 2.36
N GLY A 135 9.20 -13.67 1.19
CA GLY A 135 8.36 -14.06 0.06
C GLY A 135 7.55 -12.91 -0.52
N GLU A 136 6.54 -13.25 -1.31
CA GLU A 136 5.75 -12.29 -2.10
C GLU A 136 4.66 -11.56 -1.29
N SER A 137 4.36 -12.03 -0.07
CA SER A 137 3.21 -11.52 0.70
C SER A 137 3.33 -10.07 1.16
N CYS A 138 4.56 -9.55 1.22
CA CYS A 138 4.86 -8.16 1.60
C CYS A 138 5.00 -7.22 0.39
N TRP A 139 4.86 -7.74 -0.83
CA TRP A 139 5.08 -6.99 -2.06
C TRP A 139 3.76 -6.61 -2.72
N TRP A 140 3.73 -5.39 -3.25
CA TRP A 140 2.54 -4.82 -3.88
C TRP A 140 2.91 -4.19 -5.22
N THR A 141 2.21 -4.49 -6.30
CA THR A 141 2.41 -3.77 -7.57
C THR A 141 1.53 -2.52 -7.61
N ILE A 142 2.09 -1.44 -8.18
CA ILE A 142 1.38 -0.17 -8.35
C ILE A 142 0.92 -0.02 -9.78
N HIS A 143 -0.37 0.22 -9.98
CA HIS A 143 -0.97 0.47 -11.28
C HIS A 143 -1.64 1.84 -11.32
N PRO A 144 -1.70 2.49 -12.48
CA PRO A 144 -2.40 3.76 -12.62
C PRO A 144 -3.90 3.55 -12.52
N ALA A 145 -4.59 4.34 -11.69
CA ALA A 145 -6.05 4.25 -11.58
C ALA A 145 -6.79 4.85 -12.79
N SER A 146 -6.14 5.73 -13.55
CA SER A 146 -6.73 6.43 -14.68
C SER A 146 -5.91 6.26 -15.97
N LYS A 147 -6.57 6.44 -17.12
CA LYS A 147 -5.91 6.41 -18.45
C LYS A 147 -4.98 7.61 -18.70
N GLN A 148 -4.87 8.55 -17.76
CA GLN A 148 -3.92 9.67 -17.87
C GLN A 148 -2.48 9.28 -17.54
N ARG A 149 -2.29 8.10 -16.95
CA ARG A 149 -0.98 7.55 -16.59
C ARG A 149 -0.79 6.20 -17.25
N SER A 150 0.47 5.86 -17.54
CA SER A 150 0.86 4.60 -18.15
C SER A 150 1.92 3.86 -17.34
N GLU A 151 1.95 2.55 -17.49
CA GLU A 151 3.02 1.69 -16.97
C GLU A 151 4.41 2.22 -17.40
N GLY A 152 5.36 2.27 -16.46
CA GLY A 152 6.69 2.83 -16.66
C GLY A 152 6.81 4.35 -16.47
N GLU A 153 5.69 5.09 -16.29
CA GLU A 153 5.76 6.50 -15.91
C GLU A 153 6.11 6.68 -14.43
N LYS A 154 6.69 7.84 -14.09
CA LYS A 154 7.02 8.19 -12.70
C LYS A 154 5.75 8.46 -11.89
N VAL A 155 5.62 7.80 -10.75
CA VAL A 155 4.55 8.05 -9.80
C VAL A 155 4.80 9.38 -9.10
N ARG A 156 3.76 10.23 -9.02
CA ARG A 156 3.83 11.55 -8.38
C ARG A 156 2.97 11.57 -7.12
N VAL A 157 3.33 12.45 -6.19
CA VAL A 157 2.52 12.71 -4.99
C VAL A 157 1.14 13.21 -5.42
N GLY A 158 0.09 12.56 -4.90
CA GLY A 158 -1.30 12.89 -5.20
C GLY A 158 -1.85 12.24 -6.47
N ASP A 159 -1.09 11.39 -7.16
CA ASP A 159 -1.66 10.54 -8.21
C ASP A 159 -2.54 9.44 -7.57
N ASP A 160 -3.65 9.09 -8.24
CA ASP A 160 -4.51 7.98 -7.86
C ASP A 160 -3.88 6.64 -8.26
N LEU A 161 -3.75 5.73 -7.29
CA LEU A 161 -3.03 4.47 -7.44
C LEU A 161 -3.94 3.27 -7.16
N ILE A 162 -3.68 2.19 -7.87
CA ILE A 162 -4.23 0.87 -7.58
C ILE A 162 -3.08 0.00 -7.07
N LEU A 163 -3.24 -0.54 -5.86
CA LEU A 163 -2.28 -1.46 -5.25
C LEU A 163 -2.80 -2.89 -5.40
N VAL A 164 -1.95 -3.78 -5.91
CA VAL A 164 -2.26 -5.21 -6.08
C VAL A 164 -1.25 -6.04 -5.33
N SER A 165 -1.70 -6.91 -4.44
CA SER A 165 -0.84 -7.84 -3.71
C SER A 165 -0.21 -8.86 -4.68
N VAL A 166 1.11 -9.03 -4.63
CA VAL A 166 1.82 -9.99 -5.48
C VAL A 166 1.45 -11.43 -5.10
N SER A 167 1.32 -11.74 -3.81
CA SER A 167 1.07 -13.12 -3.38
C SER A 167 -0.34 -13.62 -3.66
N SER A 168 -1.32 -12.71 -3.77
CA SER A 168 -2.73 -13.09 -3.93
C SER A 168 -3.36 -12.59 -5.23
N GLU A 169 -2.68 -11.71 -5.98
CA GLU A 169 -3.21 -11.05 -7.18
C GLU A 169 -4.54 -10.33 -6.92
N ARG A 170 -4.65 -9.69 -5.74
CA ARG A 170 -5.87 -8.99 -5.29
C ARG A 170 -5.60 -7.53 -5.01
N TYR A 171 -6.60 -6.71 -5.30
CA TYR A 171 -6.58 -5.28 -5.03
C TYR A 171 -6.62 -5.01 -3.53
N LEU A 172 -5.90 -3.98 -3.10
CA LEU A 172 -6.14 -3.31 -1.84
C LEU A 172 -7.39 -2.43 -2.02
N ASP A 173 -8.58 -2.94 -1.69
CA ASP A 173 -9.85 -2.18 -1.79
C ASP A 173 -10.57 -1.99 -0.44
N VAL A 174 -11.17 -0.82 -0.21
CA VAL A 174 -11.74 -0.41 1.09
C VAL A 174 -13.17 -0.93 1.22
N SER A 175 -13.39 -1.87 2.12
CA SER A 175 -14.72 -2.30 2.56
C SER A 175 -15.40 -1.25 3.45
N VAL A 176 -16.65 -0.95 3.09
CA VAL A 176 -17.59 0.03 3.70
C VAL A 176 -17.99 -0.31 5.15
N ARG A 177 -17.35 -1.30 5.79
CA ARG A 177 -17.45 -1.55 7.24
C ARG A 177 -16.23 -1.07 8.03
N GLY A 178 -15.29 -0.37 7.39
CA GLY A 178 -13.99 -0.03 7.98
C GLY A 178 -12.97 -1.17 7.89
N SER A 179 -13.08 -2.00 6.86
CA SER A 179 -12.13 -3.10 6.54
C SER A 179 -11.79 -3.02 5.05
N TRP A 180 -11.05 -3.93 4.43
CA TRP A 180 -10.74 -3.95 2.98
C TRP A 180 -11.43 -5.18 2.30
N MET A 181 -12.08 -5.06 1.12
CA MET A 181 -12.75 -6.16 0.36
C MET A 181 -12.46 -6.02 -1.15
N TRP A 182 -13.02 -6.83 -2.06
CA TRP A 182 -12.88 -6.66 -3.53
C TRP A 182 -14.14 -7.19 -4.25
N GLU A 183 -14.50 -6.67 -5.45
CA GLU A 183 -15.63 -7.20 -6.24
C GLU A 183 -15.36 -7.17 -7.77
N LYS A 184 -15.89 -8.15 -8.52
CA LYS A 184 -15.80 -8.23 -10.00
C LYS A 184 -16.89 -7.39 -10.66
N ALA A 185 -16.51 -6.58 -11.64
CA ALA A 185 -17.43 -5.78 -12.45
C ALA A 185 -18.43 -6.64 -13.24
N GLY A 186 -19.70 -6.59 -12.84
CA GLY A 186 -20.83 -6.89 -13.73
C GLY A 186 -21.12 -5.64 -14.57
N VAL A 187 -20.95 -5.74 -15.88
CA VAL A 187 -21.32 -4.70 -16.85
C VAL A 187 -22.84 -4.77 -17.08
N PRO A 188 -23.54 -3.62 -17.23
CA PRO A 188 -24.99 -3.56 -17.46
C PRO A 188 -25.47 -4.24 -18.75
#